data_AF-A0A0M3B5G4-F1
#
_entry.id   AF-A0A0M3B5G4-F1
#
_cell.length_a   1.000
_cell.length_b   1.000
_cell.length_c   1.000
_cell.angle_alpha   90.00
_cell.angle_beta   90.00
_cell.angle_gamma   90.00
#
_symmetry.space_group_name_H-M   'P 1'
#
loop_
_entity.id
_entity.type
_entity.pdbx_description
1 polymer ?
#
loop_
_entity_poly.entity_id
_entity_poly.type
_entity_poly.pdbx_seq_one_letter_code
_entity_poly.pdbx_strand_id
1 'polypeptide(L)'
;MNVSDFFPYLGHSEQHDGLSGLLASLGFDVGKMPGKTQRGYGTAGYELSAFGIELTFEFHTNYTDAYGPPKDGGKAILSGIFAYDRPAAKRRAYTGPIPFTDGPIHNRDDALRKLAVPFHTEQDDEEFEWDHWMKDGLQVGAFYRPDATIKYVSFSVPMKSTLAKLARNS
;
A
#
# COMPACT_ATOMS: atom_id res chain seq x y z
N MET A 1 15.16 -1.25 6.61
CA MET A 1 14.20 -1.56 5.53
C MET A 1 13.12 -0.51 5.57
N ASN A 2 12.88 0.13 4.43
CA ASN A 2 11.92 1.20 4.24
C ASN A 2 10.81 0.74 3.29
N VAL A 3 9.68 1.45 3.29
CA VAL A 3 8.56 1.14 2.39
C VAL A 3 8.97 1.28 0.91
N SER A 4 9.89 2.21 0.61
CA SER A 4 10.44 2.45 -0.72
C SER A 4 11.20 1.25 -1.29
N ASP A 5 11.74 0.38 -0.42
CA ASP A 5 12.48 -0.82 -0.84
C ASP A 5 11.56 -1.80 -1.60
N PHE A 6 10.25 -1.67 -1.44
CA PHE A 6 9.24 -2.54 -2.06
C PHE A 6 8.60 -1.93 -3.33
N PHE A 7 8.77 -0.63 -3.58
CA PHE A 7 8.10 0.06 -4.70
C PHE A 7 8.42 -0.53 -6.07
N PRO A 8 9.67 -0.90 -6.40
CA PRO A 8 9.98 -1.52 -7.68
C PRO A 8 9.19 -2.80 -7.95
N TYR A 9 8.75 -3.49 -6.90
CA TYR A 9 8.06 -4.77 -6.98
C TYR A 9 6.53 -4.65 -7.00
N LEU A 10 5.96 -3.46 -6.88
CA LEU A 10 4.50 -3.28 -7.04
C LEU A 10 4.07 -3.74 -8.43
N GLY A 11 3.06 -4.63 -8.45
CA GLY A 11 2.55 -5.29 -9.65
C GLY A 11 3.34 -6.50 -10.14
N HIS A 12 4.44 -6.86 -9.46
CA HIS A 12 5.16 -8.11 -9.70
C HIS A 12 4.62 -9.25 -8.83
N SER A 13 4.80 -10.47 -9.30
CA SER A 13 4.38 -11.68 -8.59
C SER A 13 5.50 -12.35 -7.80
N GLU A 14 5.18 -13.49 -7.18
CA GLU A 14 6.13 -14.42 -6.57
C GLU A 14 7.22 -14.94 -7.53
N GLN A 15 7.08 -14.75 -8.84
CA GLN A 15 8.07 -15.19 -9.83
C GLN A 15 9.19 -14.16 -10.03
N HIS A 16 9.02 -12.92 -9.55
CA HIS A 16 10.04 -11.89 -9.71
C HIS A 16 11.21 -12.13 -8.75
N ASP A 17 12.38 -12.47 -9.30
CA ASP A 17 13.58 -12.85 -8.52
C ASP A 17 13.94 -11.84 -7.43
N GLY A 18 13.85 -10.53 -7.72
CA GLY A 18 14.16 -9.49 -6.75
C GLY A 18 13.17 -9.43 -5.58
N LEU A 19 11.88 -9.69 -5.85
CA LEU A 19 10.85 -9.68 -4.82
C LEU A 19 10.99 -10.94 -3.95
N SER A 20 11.13 -12.09 -4.61
CA SER A 20 11.28 -13.38 -3.93
C SER A 20 12.57 -13.45 -3.11
N GLY A 21 13.68 -12.94 -3.63
CA GLY A 21 14.94 -12.84 -2.89
C GLY A 21 14.83 -11.93 -1.66
N LEU A 22 14.19 -10.76 -1.81
CA LEU A 22 13.95 -9.84 -0.70
C LEU A 22 13.10 -10.49 0.39
N LEU A 23 11.97 -11.11 0.03
CA LEU A 23 11.07 -11.74 0.99
C LEU A 23 11.71 -12.97 1.65
N ALA A 24 12.48 -13.77 0.91
CA ALA A 24 13.21 -14.91 1.45
C ALA A 24 14.24 -14.46 2.51
N SER A 25 14.92 -13.32 2.30
CA SER A 25 15.83 -12.74 3.29
C SER A 25 15.13 -12.33 4.61
N LEU A 26 13.81 -12.14 4.56
CA LEU A 26 12.95 -11.84 5.71
C LEU A 26 12.27 -13.09 6.28
N GLY A 27 12.65 -14.29 5.79
CA GLY A 27 12.08 -15.56 6.22
C GLY A 27 10.69 -15.84 5.64
N PHE A 28 10.31 -15.17 4.56
CA PHE A 28 9.02 -15.36 3.89
C PHE A 28 9.16 -15.89 2.48
N ASP A 29 8.44 -16.97 2.23
CA ASP A 29 8.36 -17.60 0.92
C ASP A 29 7.01 -17.26 0.29
N VAL A 30 7.02 -16.26 -0.60
CA VAL A 30 5.83 -15.79 -1.32
C VAL A 30 5.28 -16.84 -2.28
N GLY A 31 6.11 -17.77 -2.76
CA GLY A 31 5.68 -18.91 -3.57
C GLY A 31 4.69 -19.84 -2.87
N LYS A 32 4.62 -19.78 -1.53
CA LYS A 32 3.63 -20.53 -0.73
C LYS A 32 2.29 -19.81 -0.60
N MET A 33 2.17 -18.53 -0.98
CA MET A 33 0.90 -17.78 -0.85
C MET A 33 -0.25 -18.36 -1.70
N PRO A 34 -0.07 -18.77 -2.96
CA PRO A 34 -1.15 -19.33 -3.78
C PRO A 34 -1.83 -20.57 -3.18
N GLY A 35 -1.16 -21.29 -2.28
CA GLY A 35 -1.70 -22.46 -1.58
C GLY A 35 -2.22 -22.19 -0.17
N LYS A 36 -2.14 -20.96 0.34
CA LYS A 36 -2.59 -20.59 1.69
C LYS A 36 -4.03 -20.08 1.69
N THR A 37 -4.74 -20.31 2.80
CA THR A 37 -6.11 -19.82 3.02
C THR A 37 -6.17 -18.31 2.82
N GLN A 38 -7.00 -17.89 1.88
CA GLN A 38 -7.23 -16.50 1.53
C GLN A 38 -7.81 -15.74 2.74
N ARG A 39 -7.41 -14.48 2.95
CA ARG A 39 -8.31 -13.57 3.66
C ARG A 39 -9.47 -13.25 2.70
N GLY A 40 -10.63 -12.89 3.25
CA GLY A 40 -11.83 -12.58 2.43
C GLY A 40 -11.47 -11.69 1.23
N TYR A 41 -12.08 -11.98 0.07
CA TYR A 41 -11.87 -11.30 -1.22
C TYR A 41 -10.57 -11.64 -2.00
N GLY A 42 -9.88 -12.74 -1.68
CA GLY A 42 -8.76 -13.22 -2.52
C GLY A 42 -7.47 -12.40 -2.36
N THR A 43 -7.26 -11.89 -1.15
CA THR A 43 -6.04 -11.19 -0.75
C THR A 43 -5.26 -12.02 0.28
N ALA A 44 -3.95 -11.87 0.28
CA ALA A 44 -3.05 -12.41 1.30
C ALA A 44 -2.16 -11.28 1.84
N GLY A 45 -2.12 -11.14 3.17
CA GLY A 45 -1.24 -10.19 3.84
C GLY A 45 0.01 -10.87 4.38
N TYR A 46 1.16 -10.20 4.27
CA TYR A 46 2.38 -10.55 4.98
C TYR A 46 2.86 -9.36 5.82
N GLU A 47 2.94 -9.58 7.12
CA GLU A 47 3.29 -8.53 8.08
C GLU A 47 4.77 -8.59 8.45
N LEU A 48 5.45 -7.47 8.29
CA LEU A 48 6.82 -7.22 8.69
C LEU A 48 6.83 -6.42 10.00
N SER A 49 6.36 -7.05 11.09
CA SER A 49 6.04 -6.37 12.35
C SER A 49 7.21 -5.57 12.94
N ALA A 50 8.45 -6.04 12.76
CA ALA A 50 9.65 -5.34 13.22
C ALA A 50 9.87 -3.97 12.55
N PHE A 51 9.30 -3.80 11.35
CA PHE A 51 9.43 -2.60 10.53
C PHE A 51 8.14 -1.77 10.50
N GLY A 52 7.02 -2.26 11.05
CA GLY A 52 5.73 -1.57 10.93
C GLY A 52 5.20 -1.52 9.49
N ILE A 53 5.52 -2.53 8.68
CA ILE A 53 5.10 -2.65 7.27
C ILE A 53 4.17 -3.86 7.11
N GLU A 54 3.10 -3.73 6.33
CA GLU A 54 2.32 -4.87 5.82
C GLU A 54 2.34 -4.84 4.29
N LEU A 55 2.58 -6.00 3.69
CA LEU A 55 2.52 -6.22 2.26
C LEU A 55 1.21 -6.95 1.96
N THR A 56 0.49 -6.50 0.95
CA THR A 56 -0.74 -7.15 0.47
C THR A 56 -0.53 -7.68 -0.93
N PHE A 57 -0.91 -8.93 -1.11
CA PHE A 57 -0.86 -9.65 -2.36
C PHE A 57 -2.27 -9.97 -2.81
N GLU A 58 -2.60 -9.66 -4.06
CA GLU A 58 -3.85 -10.07 -4.70
C GLU A 58 -3.59 -11.22 -5.64
N PHE A 59 -4.53 -12.16 -5.71
CA PHE A 59 -4.42 -13.21 -6.72
C PHE A 59 -4.65 -12.64 -8.12
N HIS A 60 -3.91 -13.18 -9.08
CA HIS A 60 -3.80 -12.67 -10.45
C HIS A 60 -5.14 -12.29 -11.09
N THR A 61 -6.20 -13.09 -10.94
CA THR A 61 -7.52 -12.74 -11.48
C THR A 61 -8.08 -11.46 -10.87
N ASN A 62 -8.08 -11.35 -9.54
CA ASN A 62 -8.60 -10.20 -8.82
C ASN A 62 -7.74 -8.96 -9.08
N TYR A 63 -6.42 -9.13 -9.10
CA TYR A 63 -5.48 -8.07 -9.44
C TYR A 63 -5.76 -7.52 -10.84
N THR A 64 -5.96 -8.42 -11.82
CA THR A 64 -6.23 -8.03 -13.21
C THR A 64 -7.49 -7.21 -13.33
N ASP A 65 -8.54 -7.56 -12.59
CA ASP A 65 -9.79 -6.83 -12.58
C ASP A 65 -9.62 -5.44 -11.96
N ALA A 66 -8.92 -5.34 -10.82
CA ALA A 66 -8.77 -4.11 -10.05
C ALA A 66 -7.73 -3.12 -10.60
N TYR A 67 -6.56 -3.60 -11.06
CA TYR A 67 -5.41 -2.76 -11.43
C TYR A 67 -5.01 -2.89 -12.91
N GLY A 68 -5.40 -3.98 -13.57
CA GLY A 68 -4.95 -4.30 -14.92
C GLY A 68 -3.91 -5.43 -14.92
N PRO A 69 -3.33 -5.77 -16.08
CA PRO A 69 -2.44 -6.92 -16.17
C PRO A 69 -1.24 -6.75 -15.23
N PRO A 70 -0.86 -7.80 -14.47
CA PRO A 70 0.38 -7.77 -13.69
C PRO A 70 1.60 -7.67 -14.60
N LYS A 71 2.73 -7.30 -14.01
CA LYS A 71 4.00 -7.13 -14.73
C LYS A 71 4.65 -8.45 -15.17
N ASP A 72 4.22 -9.57 -14.60
CA ASP A 72 4.69 -10.92 -14.90
C ASP A 72 3.57 -11.96 -14.67
N GLY A 73 3.84 -13.23 -14.96
CA GLY A 73 2.82 -14.28 -15.09
C GLY A 73 2.48 -15.08 -13.82
N GLY A 74 2.96 -14.67 -12.64
CA GLY A 74 2.69 -15.41 -11.40
C GLY A 74 1.28 -15.23 -10.86
N LYS A 75 1.04 -15.80 -9.68
CA LYS A 75 -0.30 -15.95 -9.11
C LYS A 75 -0.59 -14.99 -7.97
N ALA A 76 0.38 -14.61 -7.17
CA ALA A 76 0.25 -13.72 -6.02
C ALA A 76 0.99 -12.41 -6.32
N ILE A 77 0.25 -11.37 -6.67
CA ILE A 77 0.78 -10.10 -7.15
C ILE A 77 0.86 -9.12 -6.00
N LEU A 78 2.02 -8.52 -5.74
CA LEU A 78 2.15 -7.46 -4.74
C LEU A 78 1.33 -6.23 -5.17
N SER A 79 0.18 -6.02 -4.52
CA SER A 79 -0.77 -4.97 -4.89
C SER A 79 -0.67 -3.73 -4.01
N GLY A 80 -0.27 -3.89 -2.74
CA GLY A 80 -0.24 -2.78 -1.79
C GLY A 80 0.83 -2.94 -0.72
N ILE A 81 1.32 -1.80 -0.25
CA ILE A 81 2.26 -1.67 0.87
C ILE A 81 1.63 -0.71 1.87
N PHE A 82 1.62 -1.09 3.14
CA PHE A 82 1.02 -0.30 4.22
C PHE A 82 2.08 -0.02 5.29
N ALA A 83 2.16 1.23 5.73
CA ALA A 83 3.10 1.71 6.74
C ALA A 83 2.31 2.30 7.91
N TYR A 84 2.47 1.74 9.11
CA TYR A 84 1.63 2.08 10.25
C TYR A 84 2.29 3.10 11.15
N ASP A 85 1.68 4.24 11.44
CA ASP A 85 2.24 5.21 12.40
C ASP A 85 2.17 4.70 13.85
N ARG A 86 1.11 3.96 14.20
CA ARG A 86 0.98 3.36 15.54
C ARG A 86 0.92 1.84 15.50
N PRO A 87 1.52 1.17 16.50
CA PRO A 87 1.41 -0.27 16.64
C PRO A 87 -0.05 -0.68 16.91
N ALA A 88 -0.56 -1.67 16.16
CA ALA A 88 -1.55 -2.58 16.73
C ALA A 88 -0.88 -3.36 17.88
N ALA A 89 -1.64 -4.06 18.74
CA ALA A 89 -1.12 -4.73 19.93
C ALA A 89 0.13 -5.64 19.72
N LYS A 90 0.44 -6.03 18.48
CA LYS A 90 1.63 -6.82 18.10
C LYS A 90 2.55 -6.18 17.04
N ARG A 91 2.11 -5.10 16.38
CA ARG A 91 2.89 -4.40 15.34
C ARG A 91 3.83 -3.40 16.00
N ARG A 92 4.89 -2.96 15.32
CA ARG A 92 5.61 -1.73 15.67
C ARG A 92 5.15 -0.58 14.79
N ALA A 93 5.33 0.65 15.27
CA ALA A 93 5.20 1.85 14.43
C ALA A 93 6.29 1.86 13.35
N TYR A 94 5.91 2.26 12.15
CA TYR A 94 6.79 2.64 11.07
C TYR A 94 7.48 3.96 11.43
N THR A 95 8.81 3.94 11.39
CA THR A 95 9.66 5.09 11.74
C THR A 95 10.60 5.48 10.61
N GLY A 96 10.48 4.81 9.46
CA GLY A 96 11.23 5.14 8.26
C GLY A 96 10.67 6.36 7.53
N PRO A 97 11.36 6.83 6.47
CA PRO A 97 10.89 7.94 5.67
C PRO A 97 9.57 7.58 4.97
N ILE A 98 8.65 8.54 4.93
CA ILE A 98 7.50 8.48 4.03
C ILE A 98 7.98 8.96 2.65
N PRO A 99 7.90 8.14 1.60
CA PRO A 99 8.31 8.57 0.27
C PRO A 99 7.51 9.79 -0.19
N PHE A 100 8.10 10.59 -1.09
CA PHE A 100 7.53 11.83 -1.63
C PHE A 100 7.43 13.00 -0.64
N THR A 101 7.89 12.82 0.60
CA THR A 101 7.97 13.89 1.60
C THR A 101 9.38 14.07 2.13
N ASP A 102 9.67 15.27 2.61
CA ASP A 102 10.94 15.66 3.25
C ASP A 102 11.03 15.26 4.74
N GLY A 103 10.04 14.53 5.25
CA GLY A 103 9.95 14.13 6.65
C GLY A 103 8.61 13.50 7.00
N PRO A 104 8.40 13.07 8.25
CA PRO A 104 7.21 12.33 8.67
C PRO A 104 5.91 13.11 8.44
N ILE A 105 4.82 12.36 8.29
CA ILE A 105 3.45 12.85 8.25
C ILE A 105 2.74 12.31 9.49
N HIS A 106 2.29 13.16 10.40
CA HIS A 106 1.63 12.71 11.64
C HIS A 106 0.11 12.89 11.62
N ASN A 107 -0.38 13.82 10.82
CA ASN A 107 -1.79 14.17 10.73
C ASN A 107 -2.15 14.63 9.31
N ARG A 108 -3.43 14.91 9.09
CA ARG A 108 -3.94 15.40 7.80
C ARG A 108 -3.29 16.70 7.35
N ASP A 109 -3.07 17.66 8.24
CA ASP A 109 -2.45 18.94 7.88
C ASP A 109 -1.01 18.78 7.37
N ASP A 110 -0.22 17.91 8.00
CA ASP A 110 1.09 17.51 7.49
C ASP A 110 0.98 16.88 6.10
N ALA A 111 -0.01 16.02 5.88
CA ALA A 111 -0.21 15.34 4.61
C ALA A 111 -0.54 16.35 3.49
N LEU A 112 -1.47 17.26 3.74
CA LEU A 112 -1.86 18.31 2.80
C LEU A 112 -0.70 19.24 2.48
N ARG A 113 0.09 19.62 3.49
CA ARG A 113 1.27 20.48 3.31
C ARG A 113 2.37 19.81 2.49
N LYS A 114 2.63 18.52 2.71
CA LYS A 114 3.74 17.78 2.09
C LYS A 114 3.38 17.15 0.75
N LEU A 115 2.15 16.68 0.58
CA LEU A 115 1.67 15.98 -0.62
C LEU A 115 0.79 16.85 -1.53
N ALA A 116 0.46 18.07 -1.10
CA ALA A 116 -0.50 18.98 -1.74
C ALA A 116 -1.96 18.48 -1.63
N VAL A 117 -2.86 19.02 -2.45
CA VAL A 117 -4.28 18.69 -2.44
C VAL A 117 -4.50 17.26 -2.99
N PRO A 118 -5.27 16.39 -2.30
CA PRO A 118 -5.59 15.04 -2.79
C PRO A 118 -6.54 15.10 -3.98
N PHE A 119 -6.48 14.09 -4.85
CA PHE A 119 -7.47 13.95 -5.92
C PHE A 119 -8.81 13.39 -5.39
N HIS A 120 -8.79 12.78 -4.21
CA HIS A 120 -9.97 12.25 -3.55
C HIS A 120 -9.79 12.29 -2.04
N THR A 121 -10.79 12.85 -1.37
CA THR A 121 -11.00 12.74 0.06
C THR A 121 -12.27 11.94 0.30
N GLU A 122 -12.23 11.04 1.27
CA GLU A 122 -13.43 10.45 1.87
C GLU A 122 -13.62 11.05 3.25
N GLN A 123 -14.84 11.51 3.49
CA GLN A 123 -15.24 12.15 4.72
C GLN A 123 -16.62 11.61 5.09
N ASP A 124 -16.76 11.14 6.31
CA ASP A 124 -18.05 10.75 6.90
C ASP A 124 -18.37 11.75 8.02
N ASP A 125 -19.53 12.39 7.92
CA ASP A 125 -19.90 13.56 8.73
C ASP A 125 -18.78 14.64 8.81
N GLU A 126 -18.17 14.80 9.98
CA GLU A 126 -17.07 15.75 10.25
C GLU A 126 -15.70 15.06 10.34
N GLU A 127 -15.64 13.75 10.11
CA GLU A 127 -14.42 12.93 10.21
C GLU A 127 -13.85 12.63 8.82
N PHE A 128 -12.61 13.05 8.59
CA PHE A 128 -11.86 12.64 7.40
C PHE A 128 -11.40 11.19 7.58
N GLU A 129 -11.90 10.26 6.76
CA GLU A 129 -11.48 8.87 6.84
C GLU A 129 -10.14 8.65 6.14
N TRP A 130 -10.00 9.17 4.92
CA TRP A 130 -8.79 9.04 4.13
C TRP A 130 -8.69 10.06 2.99
N ASP A 131 -7.46 10.30 2.56
CA ASP A 131 -7.10 11.09 1.38
C ASP A 131 -6.24 10.25 0.43
N HIS A 132 -6.43 10.44 -0.89
CA HIS A 132 -5.63 9.80 -1.93
C HIS A 132 -4.95 10.82 -2.87
N TRP A 133 -3.70 10.55 -3.20
CA TRP A 133 -2.87 11.29 -4.15
C TRP A 133 -2.30 10.39 -5.24
N MET A 134 -1.90 11.01 -6.34
CA MET A 134 -1.03 10.39 -7.35
C MET A 134 0.39 10.98 -7.21
N LYS A 135 1.39 10.13 -7.02
CA LYS A 135 2.82 10.52 -6.92
C LYS A 135 3.68 9.52 -7.68
N ASP A 136 4.46 10.01 -8.64
CA ASP A 136 5.38 9.22 -9.48
C ASP A 136 4.76 7.91 -10.03
N GLY A 137 3.50 7.98 -10.48
CA GLY A 137 2.77 6.83 -11.02
C GLY A 137 2.20 5.86 -9.97
N LEU A 138 2.39 6.13 -8.68
CA LEU A 138 1.77 5.40 -7.58
C LEU A 138 0.56 6.13 -7.02
N GLN A 139 -0.42 5.36 -6.56
CA GLN A 139 -1.47 5.85 -5.69
C GLN A 139 -0.96 5.82 -4.25
N VAL A 140 -1.02 6.99 -3.59
CA VAL A 140 -0.61 7.17 -2.18
C VAL A 140 -1.86 7.46 -1.39
N GLY A 141 -2.06 6.77 -0.27
CA GLY A 141 -3.19 7.02 0.63
C GLY A 141 -2.77 7.30 2.05
N ALA A 142 -3.43 8.26 2.69
CA ALA A 142 -3.32 8.52 4.12
C ALA A 142 -4.67 8.21 4.75
N PHE A 143 -4.68 7.31 5.74
CA PHE A 143 -5.88 6.90 6.46
C PHE A 143 -5.80 7.47 7.86
N TYR A 144 -6.87 8.09 8.33
CA TYR A 144 -6.88 8.85 9.56
C TYR A 144 -7.64 8.13 10.67
N ARG A 145 -7.41 8.61 11.89
CA ARG A 145 -8.27 8.39 13.04
C ARG A 145 -9.27 9.55 13.15
N PRO A 146 -10.30 9.44 14.02
CA PRO A 146 -11.25 10.53 14.25
C PRO A 146 -10.60 11.88 14.61
N ASP A 147 -9.42 11.86 15.26
CA ASP A 147 -8.64 13.05 15.62
C ASP A 147 -7.75 13.58 14.48
N ALA A 148 -7.98 13.13 13.24
CA ALA A 148 -7.20 13.42 12.04
C ALA A 148 -5.71 13.02 12.10
N THR A 149 -5.29 12.23 13.11
CA THR A 149 -3.93 11.65 13.13
C THR A 149 -3.81 10.47 12.18
N ILE A 150 -2.62 10.27 11.61
CA ILE A 150 -2.35 9.18 10.67
C ILE A 150 -2.50 7.83 11.37
N LYS A 151 -3.43 7.01 10.88
CA LYS A 151 -3.58 5.61 11.24
C LYS A 151 -2.51 4.76 10.53
N TYR A 152 -2.42 4.92 9.21
CA TYR A 152 -1.41 4.33 8.35
C TYR A 152 -1.37 5.05 7.00
N VAL A 153 -0.30 4.84 6.25
CA VAL A 153 -0.14 5.27 4.86
C VAL A 153 -0.11 4.04 3.96
N SER A 154 -0.72 4.10 2.78
CA SER A 154 -0.69 3.05 1.77
C SER A 154 -0.03 3.51 0.48
N PHE A 155 0.55 2.55 -0.23
CA PHE A 155 1.14 2.72 -1.55
C PHE A 155 0.72 1.56 -2.44
N SER A 156 0.19 1.85 -3.62
CA SER A 156 -0.18 0.84 -4.61
C SER A 156 0.07 1.35 -6.02
N VAL A 157 0.03 0.44 -6.99
CA VAL A 157 -0.29 0.85 -8.37
C VAL A 157 -1.68 1.48 -8.41
N PRO A 158 -1.96 2.39 -9.35
CA PRO A 158 -3.27 3.02 -9.44
C PRO A 158 -4.32 1.98 -9.80
N MET A 159 -5.44 1.95 -9.07
CA MET A 159 -6.58 1.12 -9.44
C MET A 159 -7.21 1.64 -10.73
N LYS A 160 -7.83 0.75 -11.53
CA LYS A 160 -8.61 1.16 -12.72
C LYS A 160 -9.72 2.16 -12.36
N SER A 161 -10.37 1.97 -11.22
CA SER A 161 -11.39 2.90 -10.70
C SER A 161 -10.81 4.28 -10.42
N THR A 162 -9.61 4.34 -9.85
CA THR A 162 -8.85 5.58 -9.63
C THR A 162 -8.54 6.26 -10.96
N LEU A 163 -7.99 5.53 -11.93
CA LEU A 163 -7.66 6.08 -13.25
C LEU A 163 -8.92 6.61 -13.96
N ALA A 164 -10.03 5.87 -13.90
CA ALA A 164 -11.30 6.29 -14.47
C ALA A 164 -11.91 7.51 -13.76
N LYS A 165 -11.65 7.70 -12.46
CA LYS A 165 -12.04 8.91 -11.72
C LYS A 165 -11.21 10.11 -12.15
N LEU A 166 -9.89 9.94 -12.26
CA LEU A 166 -8.99 11.02 -12.69
C LEU A 166 -9.30 11.49 -14.12
N ALA A 167 -9.54 10.57 -15.05
CA ALA A 167 -9.88 10.90 -16.43
C ALA A 167 -11.20 11.66 -16.60
N ARG A 168 -12.11 11.58 -15.62
CA ARG A 168 -13.37 12.35 -15.62
C ARG A 168 -13.20 13.78 -15.09
N ASN A 169 -12.11 14.04 -14.38
CA ASN A 169 -11.83 15.31 -13.72
C ASN A 169 -10.73 16.13 -14.45
N SER A 170 -10.19 15.61 -15.55
CA SER A 170 -9.21 16.25 -16.44
C SER A 170 -9.88 16.85 -17.66
#